data_AF-A0A2S7JCG0-F1
#
_entry.id   AF-A0A2S7JCG0-F1
#
_cell.length_a   1.000
_cell.length_b   1.000
_cell.length_c   1.000
_cell.angle_alpha   90.00
_cell.angle_beta   90.00
_cell.angle_gamma   90.00
#
_symmetry.space_group_name_H-M   'P 1'
#
loop_
_entity.id
_entity.type
_entity.pdbx_description
1 polymer ?
#
loop_
_entity_poly.entity_id
_entity_poly.type
_entity_poly.pdbx_seq_one_letter_code
_entity_poly.pdbx_strand_id
1 'polypeptide(L)'
;MSQIKGEAMNKTDTSSNLVATSDLISFVNSTERSDAQILGRIESLNLSADAKALLSDLLKLGVDVGNAVLRIGRKVLDFVLSLIQQFPKLGFAVILAAVVAALLSMVPLLGGLLSPVLTPLALALGVSWGALKEYESGDFADRIKEFAARFATDAA
;
A
#
# COMPACT_ATOMS: atom_id res chain seq x y z
N MET A 1 39.66 -23.16 8.87
CA MET A 1 38.47 -23.58 8.10
C MET A 1 37.24 -23.17 8.92
N SER A 2 36.78 -21.92 8.78
CA SER A 2 35.73 -21.36 9.64
C SER A 2 34.68 -20.64 8.79
N GLN A 3 33.51 -21.28 8.75
CA GLN A 3 32.14 -20.76 8.70
C GLN A 3 31.89 -19.44 7.93
N ILE A 4 31.34 -19.59 6.72
CA ILE A 4 30.45 -18.60 6.12
C ILE A 4 29.09 -18.75 6.82
N LYS A 5 28.70 -17.77 7.63
CA LYS A 5 27.31 -17.60 8.08
C LYS A 5 26.81 -16.23 7.64
N GLY A 6 26.61 -16.10 6.33
CA GLY A 6 25.83 -15.04 5.73
C GLY A 6 24.34 -15.31 5.90
N GLU A 7 23.60 -14.22 6.12
CA GLU A 7 22.27 -13.98 5.55
C GLU A 7 21.16 -14.97 5.91
N ALA A 8 20.50 -14.71 7.05
CA ALA A 8 19.19 -15.28 7.35
C ALA A 8 18.22 -14.23 7.93
N MET A 9 18.19 -13.02 7.35
CA MET A 9 17.12 -12.05 7.60
C MET A 9 16.22 -11.92 6.35
N ASN A 10 14.91 -12.00 6.60
CA ASN A 10 13.83 -11.52 5.72
C ASN A 10 13.44 -12.34 4.48
N LYS A 11 13.06 -13.62 4.68
CA LYS A 11 12.20 -14.34 3.70
C LYS A 11 10.80 -14.66 4.25
N THR A 12 10.65 -14.70 5.57
CA THR A 12 9.42 -15.17 6.23
C THR A 12 8.31 -14.11 6.26
N ASP A 13 8.67 -12.83 6.40
CA ASP A 13 7.69 -11.73 6.58
C ASP A 13 7.04 -11.32 5.25
N THR A 14 7.83 -11.24 4.18
CA THR A 14 7.32 -10.98 2.83
C THR A 14 6.45 -12.13 2.34
N SER A 15 6.84 -13.38 2.59
CA SER A 15 6.06 -14.56 2.18
C SER A 15 4.71 -14.62 2.91
N SER A 16 4.68 -14.30 4.20
CA SER A 16 3.44 -14.33 5.00
C SER A 16 2.44 -13.25 4.57
N ASN A 17 2.90 -12.05 4.24
CA ASN A 17 2.03 -10.95 3.80
C ASN A 17 1.53 -11.12 2.35
N LEU A 18 2.35 -11.70 1.48
CA LEU A 18 1.96 -12.08 0.13
C LEU A 18 0.90 -13.19 0.13
N VAL A 19 1.05 -14.19 1.00
CA VAL A 19 0.07 -15.28 1.19
C VAL A 19 -1.26 -14.73 1.72
N ALA A 20 -1.24 -13.89 2.76
CA ALA A 20 -2.45 -13.27 3.29
C ALA A 20 -3.18 -12.43 2.22
N THR A 21 -2.44 -11.68 1.39
CA THR A 21 -3.03 -10.87 0.31
C THR A 21 -3.64 -11.74 -0.79
N SER A 22 -2.97 -12.82 -1.21
CA SER A 22 -3.51 -13.74 -2.21
C SER A 22 -4.75 -14.49 -1.73
N ASP A 23 -4.79 -14.84 -0.45
CA ASP A 23 -5.92 -15.54 0.16
C ASP A 23 -7.15 -14.63 0.20
N LEU A 24 -6.98 -13.35 0.54
CA LEU A 24 -8.06 -12.37 0.49
C LEU A 24 -8.55 -12.10 -0.94
N ILE A 25 -7.64 -11.96 -1.90
CA ILE A 25 -8.01 -11.73 -3.31
C ILE A 25 -8.77 -12.94 -3.87
N SER A 26 -8.31 -14.15 -3.59
CA SER A 26 -8.99 -15.37 -4.04
C SER A 26 -10.37 -15.51 -3.40
N PHE A 27 -10.50 -15.19 -2.11
CA PHE A 27 -11.77 -15.17 -1.41
C PHE A 27 -12.75 -14.15 -2.01
N VAL A 28 -12.33 -12.90 -2.22
CA VAL A 28 -13.18 -11.85 -2.83
C VAL A 28 -13.61 -12.26 -4.24
N ASN A 29 -12.68 -12.76 -5.06
CA ASN A 29 -12.97 -13.19 -6.43
C ASN A 29 -13.78 -14.50 -6.51
N SER A 30 -13.85 -15.28 -5.43
CA SER A 30 -14.72 -16.45 -5.35
C SER A 30 -16.20 -16.09 -5.14
N THR A 31 -16.54 -14.81 -5.05
CA THR A 31 -17.94 -14.35 -4.98
C THR A 31 -18.62 -14.62 -6.33
N GLU A 32 -19.31 -15.75 -6.43
CA GLU A 32 -20.01 -16.15 -7.67
C GLU A 32 -21.34 -15.41 -7.89
N ARG A 33 -21.87 -14.74 -6.87
CA ARG A 33 -23.19 -14.10 -6.92
C ARG A 33 -23.09 -12.64 -7.34
N SER A 34 -23.88 -12.27 -8.34
CA SER A 34 -24.07 -10.86 -8.72
C SER A 34 -24.92 -10.12 -7.68
N ASP A 35 -24.81 -8.80 -7.63
CA ASP A 35 -25.59 -7.93 -6.72
C ASP A 35 -27.10 -8.23 -6.77
N ALA A 36 -27.65 -8.43 -7.98
CA ALA A 36 -29.06 -8.80 -8.17
C ALA A 36 -29.45 -10.13 -7.51
N GLN A 37 -28.55 -11.12 -7.52
CA GLN A 37 -28.78 -12.41 -6.85
C GLN A 37 -28.71 -12.27 -5.33
N ILE A 38 -27.83 -11.41 -4.83
CA ILE A 38 -27.71 -11.10 -3.40
C ILE A 38 -28.96 -10.36 -2.91
N LEU A 39 -29.43 -9.36 -3.66
CA LEU A 39 -30.68 -8.62 -3.37
C LEU A 39 -31.90 -9.55 -3.35
N GLY A 40 -32.07 -10.38 -4.39
CA GLY A 40 -33.16 -11.35 -4.43
C GLY A 40 -33.10 -12.33 -3.24
N ARG A 41 -31.90 -12.67 -2.76
CA ARG A 41 -31.75 -13.49 -1.56
C ARG A 41 -32.16 -12.73 -0.30
N ILE A 42 -31.76 -11.47 -0.14
CA ILE A 42 -32.17 -10.62 0.99
C ILE A 42 -33.69 -10.50 1.05
N GLU A 43 -34.35 -10.31 -0.09
CA GLU A 43 -35.82 -10.23 -0.18
C GLU A 43 -36.50 -11.52 0.28
N SER A 44 -35.90 -12.67 -0.02
CA SER A 44 -36.43 -13.99 0.36
C SER A 44 -36.26 -14.35 1.85
N LEU A 45 -35.49 -13.58 2.63
CA LEU A 45 -35.26 -13.88 4.04
C LEU A 45 -36.53 -13.68 4.88
N ASN A 46 -36.72 -14.51 5.91
CA ASN A 46 -37.80 -14.31 6.90
C ASN A 46 -37.34 -13.31 7.99
N LEU A 47 -37.12 -12.06 7.58
CA LEU A 47 -36.69 -10.95 8.44
C LEU A 47 -37.67 -9.77 8.31
N SER A 48 -37.62 -8.84 9.26
CA SER A 48 -38.37 -7.58 9.19
C SER A 48 -37.95 -6.74 7.98
N ALA A 49 -38.85 -5.86 7.53
CA ALA A 49 -38.58 -4.95 6.42
C ALA A 49 -37.35 -4.07 6.68
N ASP A 50 -37.19 -3.55 7.90
CA ASP A 50 -36.03 -2.74 8.29
C ASP A 50 -34.71 -3.53 8.21
N ALA A 51 -34.69 -4.79 8.64
CA ALA A 51 -33.50 -5.62 8.55
C ALA A 51 -33.12 -5.91 7.08
N LYS A 52 -34.11 -6.12 6.20
CA LYS A 52 -33.87 -6.26 4.76
C LYS A 52 -33.36 -4.97 4.13
N ALA A 53 -33.90 -3.82 4.55
CA ALA A 53 -33.47 -2.51 4.08
C ALA A 53 -32.00 -2.26 4.46
N LEU A 54 -31.62 -2.50 5.72
CA LEU A 54 -30.23 -2.37 6.18
C LEU A 54 -29.25 -3.25 5.38
N LEU A 55 -29.61 -4.51 5.12
CA LEU A 55 -28.76 -5.42 4.33
C LEU A 55 -28.62 -4.94 2.87
N SER A 56 -29.70 -4.42 2.30
CA SER A 56 -29.70 -3.87 0.94
C SER A 56 -28.88 -2.59 0.84
N ASP A 57 -28.96 -1.72 1.84
CA ASP A 57 -28.20 -0.48 1.91
C ASP A 57 -26.72 -0.74 2.18
N LEU A 58 -26.38 -1.77 2.96
CA LEU A 58 -25.01 -2.21 3.15
C LEU A 58 -24.38 -2.69 1.83
N LEU A 59 -25.12 -3.48 1.04
CA LEU A 59 -24.66 -3.91 -0.28
C LEU A 59 -24.42 -2.71 -1.21
N LYS A 60 -25.37 -1.77 -1.28
CA LYS A 60 -25.25 -0.54 -2.08
C LYS A 60 -24.05 0.30 -1.64
N LEU A 61 -23.85 0.48 -0.34
CA LEU A 61 -22.71 1.21 0.20
C LEU A 61 -21.39 0.61 -0.26
N GLY A 62 -21.26 -0.72 -0.23
CA GLY A 62 -20.07 -1.42 -0.73
C GLY A 62 -19.81 -1.14 -2.22
N VAL A 63 -20.86 -1.20 -3.05
CA VAL A 63 -20.79 -0.90 -4.49
C VAL A 63 -20.39 0.55 -4.74
N ASP A 64 -20.99 1.50 -4.02
CA ASP A 64 -20.71 2.93 -4.16
C ASP A 64 -19.27 3.28 -3.79
N VAL A 65 -18.76 2.71 -2.69
CA VAL A 65 -17.35 2.86 -2.29
C VAL A 65 -16.42 2.28 -3.34
N GLY A 66 -16.70 1.06 -3.84
CA GLY A 66 -15.90 0.45 -4.90
C GLY A 66 -15.86 1.28 -6.18
N ASN A 67 -17.02 1.80 -6.60
CA ASN A 67 -17.13 2.69 -7.76
C ASN A 67 -16.35 4.00 -7.57
N ALA A 68 -16.41 4.60 -6.38
CA ALA A 68 -15.65 5.79 -6.05
C ALA A 68 -14.14 5.52 -6.14
N VAL A 69 -13.65 4.42 -5.56
CA VAL A 69 -12.24 4.02 -5.62
C VAL A 69 -11.78 3.80 -7.06
N LEU A 70 -12.56 3.07 -7.86
CA LEU A 70 -12.25 2.86 -9.28
C LEU A 70 -12.21 4.18 -10.06
N ARG A 71 -13.11 5.12 -9.76
CA ARG A 71 -13.14 6.45 -10.39
C ARG A 71 -11.91 7.27 -10.04
N ILE A 72 -11.45 7.20 -8.78
CA ILE A 72 -10.21 7.85 -8.35
C ILE A 72 -9.02 7.25 -9.09
N GLY A 73 -8.90 5.92 -9.13
CA GLY A 73 -7.80 5.24 -9.84
C GLY A 73 -7.72 5.61 -11.32
N ARG A 74 -8.88 5.67 -12.01
CA ARG A 74 -8.95 6.17 -13.40
C ARG A 74 -8.49 7.62 -13.53
N LYS A 75 -8.84 8.49 -12.58
CA LYS A 75 -8.45 9.90 -12.63
C LYS A 75 -6.96 10.11 -12.40
N VAL A 76 -6.36 9.28 -11.55
CA VAL A 76 -4.91 9.25 -11.35
C VAL A 76 -4.19 8.84 -12.63
N LEU A 77 -4.65 7.79 -13.31
CA LEU A 77 -4.04 7.33 -14.55
C LEU A 77 -4.18 8.38 -15.67
N ASP A 78 -5.34 9.01 -15.78
CA ASP A 78 -5.60 10.15 -16.69
C ASP A 78 -4.61 11.30 -16.44
N PHE A 79 -4.35 11.62 -15.16
CA PHE A 79 -3.36 12.62 -14.78
C PHE A 79 -1.92 12.21 -15.14
N VAL A 80 -1.53 10.96 -14.89
CA VAL A 80 -0.22 10.42 -15.29
C VAL A 80 -0.02 10.54 -16.80
N LEU A 81 -1.00 10.10 -17.59
CA LEU A 81 -0.96 10.16 -19.05
C LEU A 81 -0.85 11.62 -19.53
N SER A 82 -1.61 12.52 -18.92
CA SER A 82 -1.55 13.95 -19.20
C SER A 82 -0.16 14.52 -18.93
N LEU A 83 0.48 14.17 -17.81
CA LEU A 83 1.82 14.64 -17.47
C LEU A 83 2.90 14.14 -18.44
N ILE A 84 2.82 12.87 -18.87
CA ILE A 84 3.75 12.31 -19.87
C ILE A 84 3.62 13.06 -21.20
N GLN A 85 2.39 13.38 -21.62
CA GLN A 85 2.16 14.16 -22.84
C GLN A 85 2.66 15.60 -22.74
N GLN A 86 2.49 16.23 -21.57
CA GLN A 86 2.81 17.64 -21.37
C GLN A 86 4.30 17.89 -21.10
N PHE A 87 5.00 16.90 -20.51
CA PHE A 87 6.40 17.00 -20.14
C PHE A 87 7.21 15.77 -20.60
N PRO A 88 7.37 15.55 -21.91
CA PRO A 88 8.05 14.36 -22.45
C PRO A 88 9.54 14.26 -22.10
N LYS A 89 10.14 15.34 -21.59
CA LYS A 89 11.53 15.39 -21.08
C LYS A 89 11.64 15.03 -19.60
N LEU A 90 10.53 15.03 -18.85
CA LEU A 90 10.52 14.52 -17.48
C LEU A 90 10.55 12.99 -17.54
N GLY A 91 11.52 12.39 -16.85
CA GLY A 91 11.60 10.94 -16.74
C GLY A 91 10.36 10.37 -16.04
N PHE A 92 9.90 9.19 -16.48
CA PHE A 92 8.77 8.47 -15.89
C PHE A 92 8.83 8.40 -14.36
N ALA A 93 10.03 8.23 -13.80
CA ALA A 93 10.27 8.19 -12.35
C ALA A 93 9.87 9.49 -11.63
N VAL A 94 10.08 10.65 -12.25
CA VAL A 94 9.71 11.96 -11.67
C VAL A 94 8.20 12.15 -11.71
N ILE A 95 7.56 11.75 -12.81
CA ILE A 95 6.10 11.81 -12.96
C ILE A 95 5.42 10.88 -11.96
N LEU A 96 5.92 9.65 -11.83
CA LEU A 96 5.40 8.68 -10.86
C LEU A 96 5.59 9.16 -9.42
N ALA A 97 6.75 9.74 -9.09
CA ALA A 97 7.01 10.31 -7.77
C ALA A 97 6.06 11.48 -7.44
N ALA A 98 5.78 12.37 -8.41
CA ALA A 98 4.84 13.47 -8.23
C ALA A 98 3.40 12.98 -8.00
N VAL A 99 2.99 11.94 -8.73
CA VAL A 99 1.65 11.33 -8.59
C VAL A 99 1.52 10.64 -7.23
N VAL A 100 2.53 9.88 -6.83
CA VAL A 100 2.59 9.25 -5.50
C VAL A 100 2.54 10.29 -4.39
N ALA A 101 3.30 11.39 -4.51
CA ALA A 101 3.28 12.48 -3.53
C ALA A 101 1.91 13.17 -3.45
N ALA A 102 1.25 13.40 -4.59
CA ALA A 102 -0.10 13.94 -4.63
C ALA A 102 -1.13 13.01 -3.96
N LEU A 103 -1.02 11.70 -4.18
CA LEU A 103 -1.86 10.70 -3.52
C LEU A 103 -1.65 10.67 -2.00
N LEU A 104 -0.39 10.72 -1.56
CA LEU A 104 -0.03 10.82 -0.15
C LEU A 104 -0.52 12.13 0.49
N SER A 105 -0.60 13.22 -0.27
CA SER A 105 -1.15 14.49 0.23
C SER A 105 -2.67 14.46 0.46
N MET A 106 -3.37 13.47 -0.12
CA MET A 106 -4.81 13.24 0.04
C MET A 106 -5.16 12.35 1.26
N VAL A 107 -4.14 11.81 1.95
CA VAL A 107 -4.26 11.03 3.19
C VAL A 107 -5.12 11.72 4.26
N PRO A 108 -5.16 13.06 4.44
CA PRO A 108 -6.03 13.67 5.44
C PRO A 108 -7.54 13.45 5.16
N LEU A 109 -7.95 13.22 3.90
CA LEU A 109 -9.36 12.99 3.53
C LEU A 109 -9.75 11.51 3.41
N LEU A 110 -8.81 10.62 3.08
CA LEU A 110 -9.05 9.19 2.83
C LEU A 110 -8.24 8.26 3.75
N GLY A 111 -7.66 8.82 4.81
CA GLY A 111 -6.57 8.22 5.58
C GLY A 111 -6.89 6.86 6.21
N GLY A 112 -8.13 6.61 6.61
CA GLY A 112 -8.53 5.30 7.13
C GLY A 112 -8.56 4.20 6.05
N LEU A 113 -8.95 4.54 4.82
CA LEU A 113 -9.16 3.58 3.73
C LEU A 113 -7.87 3.33 2.93
N LEU A 114 -7.02 4.34 2.78
CA LEU A 114 -5.78 4.25 2.02
C LEU A 114 -4.54 3.99 2.89
N SER A 115 -4.67 4.05 4.22
CA SER A 115 -3.59 3.79 5.19
C SER A 115 -2.75 2.54 4.87
N PRO A 116 -3.33 1.37 4.53
CA PRO A 116 -2.55 0.16 4.27
C PRO A 116 -1.59 0.27 3.07
N VAL A 117 -1.91 1.12 2.09
CA VAL A 117 -1.08 1.35 0.90
C VAL A 117 -0.14 2.53 1.10
N LEU A 118 -0.62 3.58 1.75
CA LEU A 118 0.10 4.84 1.90
C LEU A 118 1.13 4.79 3.03
N THR A 119 0.91 3.97 4.07
CA THR A 119 1.87 3.77 5.17
C THR A 119 3.20 3.17 4.70
N PRO A 120 3.26 2.03 3.97
CA PRO A 120 4.53 1.50 3.50
C PRO A 120 5.23 2.44 2.51
N LEU A 121 4.48 3.19 1.71
CA LEU A 121 5.02 4.23 0.83
C LEU A 121 5.63 5.40 1.62
N ALA A 122 4.93 5.91 2.64
CA ALA A 122 5.43 6.96 3.50
C ALA A 122 6.66 6.51 4.31
N LEU A 123 6.69 5.25 4.79
CA LEU A 123 7.85 4.68 5.45
C LEU A 123 9.04 4.54 4.49
N ALA A 124 8.82 4.05 3.27
CA ALA A 124 9.87 3.95 2.26
C ALA A 124 10.45 5.34 1.91
N LEU A 125 9.59 6.34 1.76
CA LEU A 125 10.01 7.72 1.49
C LEU A 125 10.72 8.35 2.71
N GLY A 126 10.22 8.14 3.92
CA GLY A 126 10.83 8.63 5.16
C GLY A 126 12.21 8.01 5.43
N VAL A 127 12.37 6.71 5.19
CA VAL A 127 13.67 6.02 5.27
C VAL A 127 14.63 6.55 4.21
N SER A 128 14.15 6.75 2.97
CA SER A 128 14.97 7.30 1.89
C SER A 128 15.42 8.74 2.18
N TRP A 129 14.53 9.57 2.73
CA TRP A 129 14.84 10.95 3.11
C TRP A 129 15.77 11.04 4.32
N GLY A 130 15.57 10.17 5.31
CA GLY A 130 16.45 10.04 6.48
C GLY A 130 17.86 9.60 6.07
N ALA A 131 17.97 8.60 5.19
CA ALA A 131 19.24 8.13 4.65
C ALA A 131 19.96 9.21 3.83
N LEU A 132 19.23 10.03 3.08
CA LEU A 132 19.81 11.14 2.31
C LEU A 132 20.38 12.23 3.23
N LYS A 133 19.65 12.61 4.29
CA LYS A 133 20.15 13.57 5.29
C LYS A 133 21.33 13.05 6.10
N GLU A 134 21.33 11.77 6.42
CA GLU A 134 22.46 11.12 7.10
C GLU A 134 23.70 11.07 6.18
N TYR A 135 23.50 10.91 4.87
CA TYR A 135 24.60 11.01 3.91
C TYR A 135 25.13 12.45 3.77
N GLU A 136 24.23 13.45 3.80
CA GLU A 136 24.59 14.88 3.73
C GLU A 136 25.36 15.38 4.98
N SER A 137 25.23 14.73 6.14
CA SER A 137 26.01 15.10 7.34
C SER A 137 27.51 14.85 7.18
N GLY A 138 27.92 14.06 6.18
CA GLY A 138 29.31 13.84 5.79
C GLY A 138 30.14 12.99 6.75
N ASP A 139 29.68 12.80 7.98
CA ASP A 139 30.34 12.01 9.04
C ASP A 139 29.80 10.58 9.18
N PHE A 140 28.81 10.21 8.36
CA PHE A 140 28.13 8.93 8.43
C PHE A 140 29.07 7.74 8.31
N ALA A 141 30.01 7.77 7.36
CA ALA A 141 30.97 6.69 7.15
C ALA A 141 31.88 6.48 8.36
N ASP A 142 32.26 7.56 9.04
CA ASP A 142 33.13 7.50 10.21
C ASP A 142 32.35 7.02 11.44
N ARG A 143 31.09 7.44 11.61
CA ARG A 143 30.19 6.94 12.66
C ARG A 143 29.86 5.45 12.48
N ILE A 144 29.72 4.97 11.23
CA ILE A 144 29.57 3.54 10.92
C ILE A 144 30.84 2.75 11.26
N LYS A 145 32.03 3.28 10.94
CA LYS A 145 33.31 2.64 11.30
C LYS A 145 33.51 2.58 12.81
N GLU A 146 33.24 3.66 13.52
CA GLU A 146 33.28 3.76 14.99
C GLU A 146 32.34 2.73 15.62
N PHE A 147 31.11 2.62 15.12
CA PHE A 147 30.13 1.64 15.57
C PHE A 147 30.58 0.21 15.30
N ALA A 148 31.10 -0.09 14.10
CA ALA A 148 31.62 -1.41 13.75
C ALA A 148 32.84 -1.81 14.61
N ALA A 149 33.71 -0.86 14.94
CA ALA A 149 34.89 -1.09 15.78
C ALA A 149 34.53 -1.50 17.22
N ARG A 150 33.36 -1.08 17.73
CA ARG A 150 32.86 -1.48 19.06
C ARG A 150 32.54 -2.97 19.12
N PHE A 151 32.01 -3.56 18.05
CA PHE A 151 31.78 -5.01 17.98
C PHE A 151 33.07 -5.82 17.80
N ALA A 152 34.09 -5.22 17.18
CA ALA A 152 35.40 -5.87 17.04
C ALA A 152 36.19 -5.85 18.35
N THR A 153 35.99 -4.83 19.19
CA THR A 153 36.65 -4.69 20.50
C THR A 153 36.00 -5.59 21.57
N ASP A 154 34.68 -5.83 21.51
CA ASP A 154 33.96 -6.73 22.45
C ASP A 154 34.12 -8.24 22.12
N ALA A 155 34.77 -8.59 21.01
CA ALA A 155 35.00 -9.97 20.57
C ALA A 155 36.44 -10.49 20.85
N ALA A 156 37.26 -9.70 21.56
CA ALA A 156 38.63 -10.03 22.00
C ALA A 156 38.68 -10.21 23.52
#